data_AF-A0A967BKR5-F1
#
_entry.id   AF-A0A967BKR5-F1
#
_cell.length_a   1.000
_cell.length_b   1.000
_cell.length_c   1.000
_cell.angle_alpha   90.00
_cell.angle_beta   90.00
_cell.angle_gamma   90.00
#
_symmetry.space_group_name_H-M   'P 1'
#
loop_
_entity.id
_entity.type
_entity.pdbx_description
1 polymer ?
#
loop_
_entity_poly.entity_id
_entity_poly.type
_entity_poly.pdbx_seq_one_letter_code
_entity_poly.pdbx_strand_id
1 'polypeptide(L)'
;MSTDRLRYLFFVTKPYSFSILEPIDKFVNNSNRGETAWFTASTAKNIIPNGKLLKTTEEVIAFKPDAVLVPGNIVPNYWPGIKVQIFHGIDDEVKGFYSISGQFDLYCTHGRESTTRFKQLAQKYKYFTVKETGWSKLDPLFTKINSKVNSKDNLIKKIGFDPNKTILLYAPTFPPKYSSANELLAEIAKLKDEFQWVIKFHTLMDKKIQNKYRDLVSETFKVIDENDILPYFDISNILITDTSSVAYEFLPLDRPIITYKAIARVDKGINILDAKDLLGA
;
A
#
# COMPACT_ATOMS: atom_id res chain seq x y z
N MET A 1 -19.76 20.82 -23.32
CA MET A 1 -19.58 20.80 -21.85
C MET A 1 -18.27 21.53 -21.56
N SER A 2 -18.27 22.44 -20.60
CA SER A 2 -17.09 23.26 -20.26
C SER A 2 -15.84 22.37 -20.14
N THR A 3 -14.81 22.69 -20.92
CA THR A 3 -13.49 22.04 -20.90
C THR A 3 -12.65 22.54 -19.74
N ASP A 4 -13.26 22.74 -18.56
CA ASP A 4 -12.51 23.12 -17.37
C ASP A 4 -11.72 21.91 -16.91
N ARG A 5 -10.41 21.92 -17.22
CA ARG A 5 -9.46 20.94 -16.70
C ARG A 5 -9.42 21.07 -15.18
N LEU A 6 -9.90 20.05 -14.50
CA LEU A 6 -9.89 19.99 -13.04
C LEU A 6 -8.47 20.00 -12.51
N ARG A 7 -8.26 20.69 -11.39
CA ARG A 7 -7.00 20.79 -10.67
C ARG A 7 -7.05 19.96 -9.40
N TYR A 8 -6.17 18.99 -9.31
CA TYR A 8 -6.11 18.05 -8.20
C TYR A 8 -4.87 18.33 -7.35
N LEU A 9 -5.07 18.56 -6.05
CA LEU A 9 -3.98 18.65 -5.09
C LEU A 9 -3.86 17.32 -4.33
N PHE A 10 -2.66 16.75 -4.34
CA PHE A 10 -2.30 15.57 -3.57
C PHE A 10 -1.61 15.99 -2.28
N PHE A 11 -2.31 15.83 -1.15
CA PHE A 11 -1.77 16.19 0.16
C PHE A 11 -1.16 14.97 0.86
N VAL A 12 0.16 14.99 1.00
CA VAL A 12 0.96 13.83 1.44
C VAL A 12 1.70 14.15 2.73
N THR A 13 1.38 13.41 3.80
CA THR A 13 2.08 13.54 5.10
C THR A 13 3.02 12.38 5.40
N LYS A 14 2.85 11.24 4.73
CA LYS A 14 3.62 10.01 4.95
C LYS A 14 4.21 9.47 3.64
N PRO A 15 5.43 8.91 3.64
CA PRO A 15 6.07 8.38 2.43
C PRO A 15 5.26 7.32 1.68
N TYR A 16 4.49 6.48 2.37
CA TYR A 16 3.69 5.45 1.68
C TYR A 16 2.56 6.04 0.82
N SER A 17 2.12 7.28 1.10
CA SER A 17 0.98 7.90 0.40
C SER A 17 1.26 8.18 -1.07
N PHE A 18 2.52 8.29 -1.48
CA PHE A 18 2.87 8.45 -2.90
C PHE A 18 2.38 7.26 -3.72
N SER A 19 2.60 6.03 -3.26
CA SER A 19 2.14 4.82 -3.95
C SER A 19 0.61 4.74 -4.11
N ILE A 20 -0.14 5.42 -3.24
CA ILE A 20 -1.61 5.48 -3.30
C ILE A 20 -2.06 6.50 -4.36
N LEU A 21 -1.38 7.64 -4.47
CA LEU A 21 -1.82 8.76 -5.33
C LEU A 21 -1.19 8.73 -6.72
N GLU A 22 -0.01 8.12 -6.90
CA GLU A 22 0.67 8.01 -8.20
C GLU A 22 -0.19 7.36 -9.30
N PRO A 23 -0.99 6.32 -9.05
CA PRO A 23 -1.88 5.77 -10.07
C PRO A 23 -2.93 6.78 -10.54
N ILE A 24 -3.44 7.61 -9.61
CA ILE A 24 -4.40 8.69 -9.91
C ILE A 24 -3.69 9.79 -10.73
N ASP A 25 -2.48 10.18 -10.32
CA ASP A 25 -1.65 11.16 -11.04
C ASP A 25 -1.43 10.74 -12.49
N LYS A 26 -0.97 9.50 -12.70
CA LYS A 26 -0.74 8.92 -14.02
C LYS A 26 -2.01 8.91 -14.85
N PHE A 27 -3.14 8.53 -14.26
CA PHE A 27 -4.42 8.54 -14.96
C PHE A 27 -4.82 9.94 -15.40
N VAL A 28 -4.78 10.94 -14.52
CA VAL A 28 -5.16 12.33 -14.83
C VAL A 28 -4.30 12.89 -15.95
N ASN A 29 -2.98 12.71 -15.87
CA ASN A 29 -2.03 13.20 -16.86
C ASN A 29 -2.17 12.48 -18.21
N ASN A 30 -2.22 11.15 -18.23
CA ASN A 30 -2.29 10.36 -19.46
C ASN A 30 -3.64 10.50 -20.18
N SER A 31 -4.72 10.74 -19.44
CA SER A 31 -6.06 10.92 -20.03
C SER A 31 -6.41 12.37 -20.33
N ASN A 32 -5.47 13.31 -20.12
CA ASN A 32 -5.67 14.74 -20.31
C ASN A 32 -6.89 15.31 -19.53
N ARG A 33 -7.21 14.70 -18.37
CA ARG A 33 -8.42 15.01 -17.57
C ARG A 33 -8.23 16.12 -16.52
N GLY A 34 -7.06 16.73 -16.47
CA GLY A 34 -6.77 17.79 -15.51
C GLY A 34 -5.29 18.16 -15.44
N GLU A 35 -4.96 18.86 -14.37
CA GLU A 35 -3.61 19.14 -13.88
C GLU A 35 -3.50 18.63 -12.43
N THR A 36 -2.35 18.09 -12.06
CA THR A 36 -2.06 17.63 -10.71
C THR A 36 -0.95 18.44 -10.07
N ALA A 37 -1.02 18.60 -8.75
CA ALA A 37 0.04 19.15 -7.94
C ALA A 37 0.16 18.39 -6.62
N TRP A 38 1.36 18.37 -6.05
CA TRP A 38 1.65 17.72 -4.78
C TRP A 38 1.92 18.75 -3.69
N PHE A 39 1.57 18.44 -2.46
CA PHE A 39 2.01 19.15 -1.27
C PHE A 39 2.48 18.14 -0.23
N THR A 40 3.73 18.27 0.21
CA THR A 40 4.34 17.32 1.15
C THR A 40 4.53 17.94 2.52
N ALA A 41 4.25 17.18 3.58
CA ALA A 41 4.37 17.62 4.96
C ALA A 41 4.80 16.49 5.89
N SER A 42 5.06 16.82 7.15
CA SER A 42 5.46 15.85 8.19
C SER A 42 6.64 14.97 7.72
N THR A 43 6.55 13.66 7.88
CA THR A 43 7.62 12.72 7.51
C THR A 43 7.84 12.59 6.01
N ALA A 44 6.94 13.12 5.17
CA ALA A 44 7.11 13.16 3.72
C ALA A 44 7.70 14.48 3.20
N LYS A 45 7.93 15.49 4.06
CA LYS A 45 8.34 16.86 3.68
C LYS A 45 9.55 16.91 2.73
N ASN A 46 10.50 16.00 2.89
CA ASN A 46 11.74 16.00 2.09
C ASN A 46 11.67 15.11 0.85
N ILE A 47 10.52 14.48 0.58
CA ILE A 47 10.35 13.66 -0.63
C ILE A 47 9.89 14.56 -1.76
N ILE A 48 10.60 14.49 -2.89
CA ILE A 48 10.26 15.21 -4.12
C ILE A 48 9.49 14.25 -5.01
N PRO A 49 8.18 14.48 -5.25
CA PRO A 49 7.41 13.67 -6.19
C PRO A 49 7.76 13.98 -7.63
N ASN A 50 7.35 13.09 -8.52
CA ASN A 50 7.29 13.38 -9.95
C ASN A 50 6.10 14.31 -10.21
N GLY A 51 6.36 15.50 -10.74
CA GLY A 51 5.32 16.50 -11.07
C GLY A 51 5.46 17.80 -10.29
N LYS A 52 4.42 18.65 -10.36
CA LYS A 52 4.40 19.98 -9.75
C LYS A 52 4.34 19.85 -8.22
N LEU A 53 5.31 20.43 -7.51
CA LEU A 53 5.36 20.45 -6.04
C LEU A 53 5.08 21.87 -5.52
N LEU A 54 4.05 22.01 -4.71
CA LEU A 54 3.70 23.21 -3.95
C LEU A 54 4.26 23.07 -2.53
N LYS A 55 4.82 24.15 -1.99
CA LYS A 55 5.55 24.20 -0.72
C LYS A 55 4.87 25.07 0.33
N THR A 56 3.99 26.00 -0.08
CA THR A 56 3.31 26.90 0.86
C THR A 56 1.80 26.93 0.66
N THR A 57 1.08 27.41 1.68
CA THR A 57 -0.38 27.60 1.61
C THR A 57 -0.76 28.62 0.54
N GLU A 58 0.05 29.66 0.34
CA GLU A 58 -0.15 30.68 -0.68
C GLU A 58 -0.06 30.07 -2.08
N GLU A 59 0.90 29.17 -2.32
CA GLU A 59 1.00 28.43 -3.58
C GLU A 59 -0.20 27.51 -3.80
N VAL A 60 -0.73 26.86 -2.75
CA VAL A 60 -1.96 26.05 -2.84
C VAL A 60 -3.17 26.93 -3.18
N ILE A 61 -3.32 28.08 -2.52
CA ILE A 61 -4.40 29.04 -2.80
C ILE A 61 -4.28 29.59 -4.22
N ALA A 62 -3.07 29.89 -4.69
CA ALA A 62 -2.82 30.35 -6.06
C ALA A 62 -3.11 29.25 -7.10
N PHE A 63 -2.80 27.99 -6.78
CA PHE A 63 -3.13 26.85 -7.64
C PHE A 63 -4.64 26.68 -7.81
N LYS A 64 -5.44 27.02 -6.78
CA LYS A 64 -6.91 26.89 -6.75
C LYS A 64 -7.37 25.46 -7.13
N PRO A 65 -6.96 24.42 -6.38
CA PRO A 65 -7.45 23.07 -6.61
C PRO A 65 -8.98 22.99 -6.55
N ASP A 66 -9.56 22.18 -7.44
CA ASP A 66 -10.97 21.80 -7.42
C ASP A 66 -11.21 20.66 -6.42
N ALA A 67 -10.20 19.81 -6.21
CA ALA A 67 -10.21 18.73 -5.21
C ALA A 67 -8.84 18.57 -4.54
N VAL A 68 -8.86 18.27 -3.24
CA VAL A 68 -7.69 17.88 -2.45
C VAL A 68 -7.85 16.41 -2.04
N LEU A 69 -7.02 15.54 -2.60
CA LEU A 69 -7.02 14.11 -2.30
C LEU A 69 -6.03 13.81 -1.18
N VAL A 70 -6.50 13.06 -0.19
CA VAL A 70 -5.79 12.86 1.07
C VAL A 70 -5.89 11.38 1.46
N PRO A 71 -4.77 10.65 1.49
CA PRO A 71 -4.72 9.32 2.09
C PRO A 71 -4.74 9.35 3.63
N GLY A 72 -4.31 10.46 4.23
CA GLY A 72 -4.32 10.67 5.67
C GLY A 72 -5.69 11.07 6.23
N ASN A 73 -5.77 11.18 7.55
CA ASN A 73 -7.03 11.47 8.25
C ASN A 73 -7.29 12.97 8.53
N ILE A 74 -6.36 13.84 8.13
CA ILE A 74 -6.40 15.28 8.43
C ILE A 74 -6.08 16.07 7.16
N VAL A 75 -6.79 17.17 6.94
CA VAL A 75 -6.58 18.10 5.82
C VAL A 75 -6.79 19.55 6.27
N PRO A 76 -5.99 20.52 5.81
CA PRO A 76 -6.24 21.93 6.05
C PRO A 76 -7.58 22.39 5.47
N ASN A 77 -8.46 22.91 6.33
CA ASN A 77 -9.81 23.33 5.94
C ASN A 77 -9.84 24.63 5.11
N TYR A 78 -8.82 25.47 5.24
CA TYR A 78 -8.71 26.76 4.55
C TYR A 78 -8.18 26.67 3.11
N TRP A 79 -7.71 25.49 2.68
CA TRP A 79 -7.37 25.29 1.27
C TRP A 79 -8.66 25.21 0.42
N PRO A 80 -8.66 25.70 -0.83
CA PRO A 80 -9.82 25.58 -1.71
C PRO A 80 -10.04 24.13 -2.19
N GLY A 81 -11.17 23.89 -2.85
CA GLY A 81 -11.55 22.60 -3.44
C GLY A 81 -12.22 21.63 -2.45
N ILE A 82 -12.93 20.63 -2.97
CA ILE A 82 -13.53 19.59 -2.14
C ILE A 82 -12.45 18.70 -1.50
N LYS A 83 -12.71 18.21 -0.29
CA LYS A 83 -11.79 17.35 0.46
C LYS A 83 -12.17 15.89 0.26
N VAL A 84 -11.26 15.14 -0.34
CA VAL A 84 -11.49 13.75 -0.76
C VAL A 84 -10.60 12.81 0.05
N GLN A 85 -11.23 11.93 0.82
CA GLN A 85 -10.55 10.88 1.57
C GLN A 85 -10.31 9.67 0.66
N ILE A 86 -9.04 9.28 0.48
CA ILE A 86 -8.60 8.11 -0.31
C ILE A 86 -8.07 6.97 0.59
N PHE A 87 -7.98 7.21 1.90
CA PHE A 87 -7.51 6.29 2.93
C PHE A 87 -6.04 5.84 2.78
N HIS A 88 -5.44 5.46 3.90
CA HIS A 88 -4.06 5.01 3.97
C HIS A 88 -3.91 3.49 3.83
N GLY A 89 -5.01 2.74 3.95
CA GLY A 89 -5.05 1.27 3.92
C GLY A 89 -6.48 0.74 3.91
N ILE A 90 -6.63 -0.56 3.64
CA ILE A 90 -7.94 -1.24 3.46
C ILE A 90 -8.44 -1.87 4.78
N ASP A 91 -7.62 -1.87 5.83
CA ASP A 91 -7.86 -2.56 7.11
C ASP A 91 -9.01 -1.96 7.94
N ASP A 92 -10.24 -2.26 7.56
CA ASP A 92 -11.44 -1.69 8.17
C ASP A 92 -11.74 -2.20 9.59
N GLU A 93 -11.09 -3.29 9.99
CA GLU A 93 -11.07 -3.86 11.33
C GLU A 93 -10.29 -3.00 12.34
N VAL A 94 -9.44 -2.07 11.87
CA VAL A 94 -8.65 -1.21 12.76
C VAL A 94 -9.54 -0.23 13.50
N LYS A 95 -9.33 -0.14 14.82
CA LYS A 95 -10.07 0.79 15.68
C LYS A 95 -9.94 2.22 15.14
N GLY A 96 -11.09 2.83 14.86
CA GLY A 96 -11.17 4.21 14.38
C GLY A 96 -11.15 4.37 12.86
N PHE A 97 -11.10 3.29 12.07
CA PHE A 97 -11.21 3.35 10.61
C PHE A 97 -12.48 4.08 10.14
N TYR A 98 -13.58 3.88 10.86
CA TYR A 98 -14.88 4.49 10.58
C TYR A 98 -15.13 5.80 11.35
N SER A 99 -14.08 6.41 11.92
CA SER A 99 -14.19 7.70 12.59
C SER A 99 -14.38 8.82 11.58
N ILE A 100 -15.37 9.69 11.84
CA ILE A 100 -15.70 10.83 10.98
C ILE A 100 -15.13 12.10 11.61
N SER A 101 -14.13 12.70 10.95
CA SER A 101 -13.40 13.87 11.46
C SER A 101 -14.05 15.22 11.17
N GLY A 102 -15.12 15.28 10.36
CA GLY A 102 -15.73 16.54 9.93
C GLY A 102 -15.01 17.25 8.79
N GLN A 103 -13.95 16.67 8.22
CA GLN A 103 -13.03 17.39 7.31
C GLN A 103 -13.15 17.00 5.83
N PHE A 104 -13.95 15.99 5.49
CA PHE A 104 -14.02 15.42 4.15
C PHE A 104 -15.42 15.52 3.55
N ASP A 105 -15.51 15.99 2.31
CA ASP A 105 -16.75 16.13 1.54
C ASP A 105 -17.10 14.83 0.79
N LEU A 106 -16.07 14.05 0.43
CA LEU A 106 -16.20 12.78 -0.29
C LEU A 106 -15.28 11.72 0.31
N TYR A 107 -15.83 10.54 0.58
CA TYR A 107 -15.08 9.34 0.95
C TYR A 107 -15.06 8.36 -0.22
N CYS A 108 -13.87 8.07 -0.73
CA CYS A 108 -13.61 7.07 -1.78
C CYS A 108 -13.22 5.74 -1.12
N THR A 109 -14.19 4.85 -1.00
CA THR A 109 -14.09 3.59 -0.23
C THR A 109 -13.62 2.42 -1.10
N HIS A 110 -13.01 1.43 -0.45
CA HIS A 110 -12.29 0.34 -1.12
C HIS A 110 -13.20 -0.73 -1.73
N GLY A 111 -14.36 -1.00 -1.12
CA GLY A 111 -15.25 -2.06 -1.55
C GLY A 111 -16.52 -2.16 -0.72
N ARG A 112 -17.44 -3.02 -1.17
CA ARG A 112 -18.83 -3.13 -0.73
C ARG A 112 -19.06 -3.00 0.78
N GLU A 113 -18.33 -3.73 1.60
CA GLU A 113 -18.50 -3.73 3.06
C GLU A 113 -18.21 -2.34 3.65
N SER A 114 -17.00 -1.81 3.37
CA SER A 114 -16.61 -0.47 3.80
C SER A 114 -17.55 0.61 3.25
N THR A 115 -17.95 0.51 1.98
CA THR A 115 -18.88 1.44 1.34
C THR A 115 -20.25 1.44 2.02
N THR A 116 -20.78 0.27 2.35
CA THR A 116 -22.08 0.13 3.01
C THR A 116 -22.07 0.85 4.36
N ARG A 117 -21.04 0.63 5.16
CA ARG A 117 -20.88 1.29 6.46
C ARG A 117 -20.66 2.80 6.34
N PHE A 118 -19.84 3.26 5.40
CA PHE A 118 -19.68 4.70 5.16
C PHE A 118 -20.96 5.37 4.65
N LYS A 119 -21.78 4.69 3.84
CA LYS A 119 -23.09 5.21 3.41
C LYS A 119 -24.05 5.41 4.59
N GLN A 120 -24.05 4.49 5.56
CA GLN A 120 -24.82 4.66 6.81
C GLN A 120 -24.32 5.89 7.60
N LEU A 121 -23.01 6.09 7.68
CA LEU A 121 -22.43 7.28 8.31
C LEU A 121 -22.81 8.56 7.54
N ALA A 122 -22.80 8.54 6.21
CA ALA A 122 -23.22 9.67 5.38
C ALA A 122 -24.69 10.03 5.63
N GLN A 123 -25.59 9.06 5.77
CA GLN A 123 -27.00 9.29 6.14
C GLN A 123 -27.14 9.92 7.53
N LYS A 124 -26.29 9.53 8.48
CA LYS A 124 -26.28 10.07 9.84
C LYS A 124 -25.78 11.51 9.89
N TYR A 125 -24.63 11.80 9.27
CA TYR A 125 -23.94 13.09 9.38
C TYR A 125 -24.35 14.12 8.32
N LYS A 126 -24.88 13.67 7.17
CA LYS A 126 -25.53 14.48 6.12
C LYS A 126 -24.68 15.55 5.42
N TYR A 127 -23.38 15.63 5.69
CA TYR A 127 -22.50 16.65 5.09
C TYR A 127 -21.53 16.10 4.04
N PHE A 128 -21.41 14.78 3.90
CA PHE A 128 -20.47 14.14 2.98
C PHE A 128 -21.14 13.07 2.12
N THR A 129 -20.48 12.74 1.02
CA THR A 129 -20.90 11.68 0.09
C THR A 129 -19.89 10.53 0.08
N VAL A 130 -20.32 9.38 -0.44
CA VAL A 130 -19.51 8.15 -0.46
C VAL A 130 -19.54 7.54 -1.84
N LYS A 131 -18.37 7.20 -2.38
CA LYS A 131 -18.22 6.45 -3.62
C LYS A 131 -17.37 5.22 -3.38
N GLU A 132 -17.79 4.09 -3.94
CA GLU A 132 -16.95 2.89 -4.03
C GLU A 132 -16.04 3.04 -5.25
N THR A 133 -14.72 3.02 -5.03
CA THR A 133 -13.72 3.30 -6.07
C THR A 133 -12.66 2.22 -6.18
N GLY A 134 -12.60 1.26 -5.27
CA GLY A 134 -11.39 0.46 -5.09
C GLY A 134 -10.31 1.26 -4.35
N TRP A 135 -9.12 0.67 -4.26
CA TRP A 135 -7.96 1.33 -3.68
C TRP A 135 -6.89 1.54 -4.76
N SER A 136 -6.67 2.81 -5.13
CA SER A 136 -5.83 3.18 -6.26
C SER A 136 -4.41 2.63 -6.19
N LYS A 137 -3.88 2.41 -4.98
CA LYS A 137 -2.58 1.75 -4.80
C LYS A 137 -2.49 0.43 -5.55
N LEU A 138 -3.56 -0.35 -5.63
CA LEU A 138 -3.55 -1.68 -6.26
C LEU A 138 -3.76 -1.63 -7.78
N ASP A 139 -4.15 -0.50 -8.36
CA ASP A 139 -4.38 -0.35 -9.80
C ASP A 139 -3.21 -0.86 -10.66
N PRO A 140 -1.92 -0.63 -10.31
CA PRO A 140 -0.78 -1.16 -11.08
C PRO A 140 -0.75 -2.69 -11.19
N LEU A 141 -1.34 -3.44 -10.24
CA LEU A 141 -1.39 -4.90 -10.29
C LEU A 141 -2.31 -5.39 -11.41
N PHE A 142 -3.38 -4.63 -11.70
CA PHE A 142 -4.45 -5.01 -12.63
C PHE A 142 -4.35 -4.31 -13.99
N THR A 143 -3.85 -3.07 -14.03
CA THR A 143 -3.61 -2.34 -15.29
C THR A 143 -2.50 -3.00 -16.12
N LYS A 144 -1.49 -3.58 -15.47
CA LYS A 144 -0.44 -4.37 -16.14
C LYS A 144 -0.94 -5.70 -16.69
N ILE A 145 -2.08 -6.25 -16.22
CA ILE A 145 -2.59 -7.55 -16.70
C ILE A 145 -2.90 -7.53 -18.20
N ASN A 146 -3.25 -6.37 -18.75
CA ASN A 146 -3.51 -6.23 -20.18
C ASN A 146 -2.24 -6.09 -21.05
N SER A 147 -1.04 -6.04 -20.46
CA SER A 147 0.26 -6.00 -21.16
C SER A 147 1.22 -7.13 -20.74
N LYS A 148 0.72 -8.11 -19.98
CA LYS A 148 1.53 -9.03 -19.15
C LYS A 148 2.08 -10.23 -19.92
N VAL A 149 3.31 -10.07 -20.40
CA VAL A 149 4.36 -11.11 -20.38
C VAL A 149 5.69 -10.46 -19.97
N ASN A 150 6.00 -9.30 -20.57
CA ASN A 150 7.33 -8.71 -20.44
C ASN A 150 7.66 -8.14 -19.04
N SER A 151 6.71 -7.58 -18.29
CA SER A 151 7.06 -6.87 -17.04
C SER A 151 7.43 -7.78 -15.86
N LYS A 152 6.73 -8.90 -15.69
CA LYS A 152 6.99 -9.88 -14.62
C LYS A 152 8.30 -10.61 -14.87
N ASP A 153 8.47 -11.12 -16.09
CA ASP A 153 9.69 -11.84 -16.49
C ASP A 153 10.92 -10.93 -16.42
N ASN A 154 10.78 -9.65 -16.79
CA ASN A 154 11.87 -8.68 -16.66
C ASN A 154 12.28 -8.47 -15.21
N LEU A 155 11.34 -8.40 -14.26
CA LEU A 155 11.68 -8.25 -12.85
C LEU A 155 12.32 -9.52 -12.29
N ILE A 156 11.77 -10.69 -12.58
CA ILE A 156 12.32 -11.99 -12.18
C ILE A 156 13.77 -12.13 -12.68
N LYS A 157 14.01 -11.84 -13.97
CA LYS A 157 15.36 -11.82 -14.55
C LYS A 157 16.26 -10.77 -13.91
N LYS A 158 15.75 -9.56 -13.66
CA LYS A 158 16.52 -8.47 -13.03
C LYS A 158 17.02 -8.85 -11.63
N ILE A 159 16.21 -9.58 -10.85
CA ILE A 159 16.62 -10.04 -9.52
C ILE A 159 17.36 -11.39 -9.56
N GLY A 160 17.53 -11.99 -10.74
CA GLY A 160 18.29 -13.23 -10.93
C GLY A 160 17.57 -14.49 -10.50
N PHE A 161 16.23 -14.47 -10.46
CA PHE A 161 15.42 -15.62 -10.07
C PHE A 161 15.05 -16.50 -11.28
N ASP A 162 14.90 -17.79 -11.03
CA ASP A 162 14.35 -18.75 -11.99
C ASP A 162 12.82 -18.61 -12.03
N PRO A 163 12.21 -18.30 -13.19
CA PRO A 163 10.76 -18.16 -13.31
C PRO A 163 9.99 -19.46 -13.10
N ASN A 164 10.64 -20.62 -13.13
CA ASN A 164 10.01 -21.93 -12.93
C ASN A 164 10.00 -22.37 -11.47
N LYS A 165 10.67 -21.64 -10.57
CA LYS A 165 10.72 -21.95 -9.13
C LYS A 165 9.75 -21.07 -8.35
N THR A 166 9.25 -21.61 -7.25
CA THR A 166 8.37 -20.89 -6.33
C THR A 166 9.08 -19.70 -5.70
N ILE A 167 8.46 -18.53 -5.81
CA ILE A 167 8.90 -17.27 -5.21
C ILE A 167 8.02 -16.96 -3.99
N LEU A 168 8.63 -16.89 -2.82
CA LEU A 168 8.01 -16.55 -1.54
C LEU A 168 8.29 -15.08 -1.22
N LEU A 169 7.25 -14.30 -0.90
CA LEU A 169 7.39 -12.98 -0.32
C LEU A 169 7.22 -13.06 1.18
N TYR A 170 8.21 -12.62 1.95
CA TYR A 170 8.08 -12.45 3.39
C TYR A 170 8.02 -10.96 3.75
N ALA A 171 6.92 -10.54 4.37
CA ALA A 171 6.68 -9.14 4.73
C ALA A 171 6.08 -9.00 6.15
N PRO A 172 6.91 -9.00 7.21
CA PRO A 172 6.44 -8.92 8.58
C PRO A 172 6.11 -7.48 9.01
N THR A 173 5.28 -7.34 10.04
CA THR A 173 5.06 -6.06 10.74
C THR A 173 6.29 -5.66 11.57
N PHE A 174 6.40 -4.39 11.92
CA PHE A 174 7.55 -3.86 12.67
C PHE A 174 7.46 -3.90 14.21
N PRO A 175 6.28 -3.77 14.87
CA PRO A 175 6.25 -3.72 16.32
C PRO A 175 6.73 -5.07 16.90
N PRO A 176 7.73 -5.09 17.79
CA PRO A 176 8.35 -6.34 18.26
C PRO A 176 7.37 -7.35 18.84
N LYS A 177 6.30 -6.87 19.51
CA LYS A 177 5.27 -7.73 20.11
C LYS A 177 4.49 -8.56 19.08
N TYR A 178 4.37 -8.07 17.85
CA TYR A 178 3.52 -8.67 16.81
C TYR A 178 4.30 -9.16 15.59
N SER A 179 5.62 -8.92 15.56
CA SER A 179 6.46 -9.23 14.42
C SER A 179 6.91 -10.68 14.43
N SER A 180 6.69 -11.39 13.32
CA SER A 180 7.22 -12.74 13.13
C SER A 180 8.73 -12.77 12.81
N ALA A 181 9.37 -11.61 12.61
CA ALA A 181 10.71 -11.50 12.05
C ALA A 181 11.79 -12.22 12.87
N ASN A 182 11.72 -12.21 14.20
CA ASN A 182 12.69 -12.95 15.01
C ASN A 182 12.37 -14.45 15.08
N GLU A 183 11.10 -14.81 15.22
CA GLU A 183 10.70 -16.21 15.48
C GLU A 183 10.81 -17.08 14.21
N LEU A 184 10.52 -16.53 13.03
CA LEU A 184 10.62 -17.26 11.77
C LEU A 184 12.04 -17.30 11.18
N LEU A 185 12.99 -16.50 11.69
CA LEU A 185 14.31 -16.37 11.08
C LEU A 185 15.03 -17.72 10.91
N ALA A 186 14.99 -18.58 11.94
CA ALA A 186 15.68 -19.86 11.91
C ALA A 186 15.11 -20.81 10.84
N GLU A 187 13.79 -20.86 10.69
CA GLU A 187 13.13 -21.73 9.72
C GLU A 187 13.26 -21.16 8.30
N ILE A 188 13.11 -19.85 8.12
CA ILE A 188 13.40 -19.18 6.84
C ILE A 188 14.85 -19.42 6.40
N ALA A 189 15.82 -19.36 7.33
CA ALA A 189 17.22 -19.62 7.01
C ALA A 189 17.48 -21.06 6.54
N LYS A 190 16.77 -22.06 7.08
CA LYS A 190 16.85 -23.45 6.62
C LYS A 190 16.29 -23.61 5.21
N LEU A 191 15.19 -22.92 4.91
CA LEU A 191 14.48 -23.01 3.63
C LEU A 191 15.02 -22.08 2.54
N LYS A 192 16.09 -21.31 2.83
CA LYS A 192 16.57 -20.23 1.96
C LYS A 192 17.04 -20.72 0.57
N ASP A 193 17.49 -21.98 0.49
CA ASP A 193 18.02 -22.59 -0.73
C ASP A 193 17.00 -23.52 -1.42
N GLU A 194 15.88 -23.82 -0.75
CA GLU A 194 14.78 -24.63 -1.29
C GLU A 194 13.81 -23.80 -2.15
N PHE A 195 13.62 -22.53 -1.78
CA PHE A 195 12.73 -21.58 -2.45
C PHE A 195 13.44 -20.29 -2.81
N GLN A 196 12.80 -19.46 -3.62
CA GLN A 196 13.28 -18.12 -3.93
C GLN A 196 12.58 -17.10 -3.03
N TRP A 197 13.33 -16.37 -2.21
CA TRP A 197 12.81 -15.50 -1.17
C TRP A 197 12.99 -14.03 -1.51
N VAL A 198 11.90 -13.28 -1.42
CA VAL A 198 11.91 -11.82 -1.38
C VAL A 198 11.52 -11.39 0.04
N ILE A 199 12.40 -10.67 0.72
CA ILE A 199 12.15 -10.17 2.07
C ILE A 199 11.91 -8.66 2.00
N LYS A 200 10.72 -8.21 2.42
CA LYS A 200 10.36 -6.80 2.47
C LYS A 200 10.03 -6.34 3.88
N PHE A 201 10.93 -5.55 4.46
CA PHE A 201 10.68 -4.93 5.76
C PHE A 201 9.92 -3.62 5.66
N HIS A 202 9.09 -3.36 6.67
CA HIS A 202 8.58 -2.02 6.93
C HIS A 202 9.72 -1.07 7.31
N THR A 203 9.62 0.21 6.94
CA THR A 203 10.70 1.21 7.15
C THR A 203 11.05 1.46 8.62
N LEU A 204 10.14 1.13 9.54
CA LEU A 204 10.31 1.22 10.98
C LEU A 204 10.86 -0.07 11.63
N MET A 205 11.17 -1.11 10.85
CA MET A 205 11.72 -2.36 11.37
C MET A 205 13.10 -2.15 12.01
N ASP A 206 13.37 -2.84 13.12
CA ASP A 206 14.68 -2.81 13.78
C ASP A 206 15.79 -3.24 12.82
N LYS A 207 16.80 -2.35 12.63
CA LYS A 207 17.94 -2.59 11.74
C LYS A 207 18.75 -3.84 12.11
N LYS A 208 18.86 -4.20 13.39
CA LYS A 208 19.53 -5.43 13.82
C LYS A 208 18.81 -6.66 13.30
N ILE A 209 17.47 -6.65 13.30
CA ILE A 209 16.68 -7.74 12.72
C ILE A 209 16.89 -7.77 11.21
N GLN A 210 16.79 -6.62 10.53
CA GLN A 210 17.02 -6.55 9.09
C GLN A 210 18.40 -7.10 8.70
N ASN A 211 19.45 -6.75 9.45
CA ASN A 211 20.81 -7.21 9.17
C ASN A 211 20.94 -8.73 9.25
N LYS A 212 20.30 -9.39 10.22
CA LYS A 212 20.28 -10.87 10.28
C LYS A 212 19.72 -11.52 9.02
N TYR A 213 18.71 -10.91 8.39
CA TYR A 213 18.18 -11.39 7.11
C TYR A 213 19.08 -11.01 5.93
N ARG A 214 19.79 -9.88 6.01
CA ARG A 214 20.78 -9.50 4.99
C ARG A 214 21.98 -10.45 4.96
N ASP A 215 22.34 -11.03 6.10
CA ASP A 215 23.37 -12.08 6.18
C ASP A 215 22.97 -13.37 5.43
N LEU A 216 21.68 -13.55 5.10
CA LEU A 216 21.17 -14.68 4.33
C LEU A 216 21.12 -14.42 2.82
N VAL A 217 21.42 -13.20 2.35
CA VAL A 217 21.31 -12.84 0.93
C VAL A 217 22.16 -13.74 0.06
N SER A 218 21.54 -14.29 -0.98
CA SER A 218 22.13 -15.26 -1.91
C SER A 218 21.53 -15.08 -3.31
N GLU A 219 21.81 -16.02 -4.22
CA GLU A 219 21.15 -16.08 -5.52
C GLU A 219 19.63 -16.27 -5.40
N THR A 220 19.18 -17.09 -4.45
CA THR A 220 17.76 -17.39 -4.19
C THR A 220 17.16 -16.51 -3.09
N PHE A 221 17.93 -15.68 -2.39
CA PHE A 221 17.42 -14.91 -1.24
C PHE A 221 17.74 -13.42 -1.38
N LYS A 222 16.72 -12.57 -1.46
CA LYS A 222 16.84 -11.12 -1.66
C LYS A 222 16.15 -10.34 -0.55
N VAL A 223 16.81 -9.30 -0.03
CA VAL A 223 16.18 -8.29 0.84
C VAL A 223 16.00 -7.03 0.01
N ILE A 224 14.77 -6.51 -0.04
CA ILE A 224 14.40 -5.38 -0.91
C ILE A 224 14.12 -4.11 -0.10
N ASP A 225 14.76 -3.02 -0.53
CA ASP A 225 14.74 -1.73 0.16
C ASP A 225 13.77 -0.74 -0.50
N GLU A 226 13.32 -1.03 -1.71
CA GLU A 226 12.36 -0.24 -2.47
C GLU A 226 11.08 0.00 -1.67
N ASN A 227 10.54 1.22 -1.72
CA ASN A 227 9.34 1.58 -0.96
C ASN A 227 8.09 0.84 -1.46
N ASP A 228 8.01 0.59 -2.77
CA ASP A 228 6.86 -0.06 -3.39
C ASP A 228 7.02 -1.59 -3.38
N ILE A 229 6.06 -2.25 -2.73
CA ILE A 229 6.01 -3.71 -2.61
C ILE A 229 5.25 -4.37 -3.77
N LEU A 230 4.40 -3.62 -4.49
CA LEU A 230 3.50 -4.18 -5.50
C LEU A 230 4.20 -4.95 -6.63
N PRO A 231 5.39 -4.53 -7.13
CA PRO A 231 6.11 -5.33 -8.13
C PRO A 231 6.44 -6.73 -7.62
N TYR A 232 6.71 -6.86 -6.31
CA TYR A 232 7.04 -8.12 -5.68
C TYR A 232 5.81 -8.96 -5.37
N PHE A 233 4.65 -8.33 -5.12
CA PHE A 233 3.38 -9.07 -5.12
C PHE A 233 3.14 -9.78 -6.45
N ASP A 234 3.37 -9.10 -7.58
CA ASP A 234 3.09 -9.64 -8.90
C ASP A 234 3.92 -10.90 -9.22
N ILE A 235 5.19 -10.94 -8.78
CA ILE A 235 6.09 -12.08 -9.02
C ILE A 235 5.91 -13.23 -8.04
N SER A 236 5.51 -12.95 -6.79
CA SER A 236 5.47 -13.96 -5.72
C SER A 236 4.27 -14.89 -5.80
N ASN A 237 4.52 -16.18 -5.58
CA ASN A 237 3.50 -17.23 -5.55
C ASN A 237 2.76 -17.27 -4.22
N ILE A 238 3.47 -17.01 -3.11
CA ILE A 238 2.94 -17.10 -1.74
C ILE A 238 3.42 -15.87 -0.96
N LEU A 239 2.54 -15.32 -0.13
CA LEU A 239 2.89 -14.32 0.89
C LEU A 239 3.00 -15.00 2.25
N ILE A 240 4.13 -14.80 2.93
CA ILE A 240 4.33 -15.11 4.34
C ILE A 240 4.34 -13.80 5.12
N THR A 241 3.51 -13.69 6.15
CA THR A 241 3.39 -12.46 6.95
C THR A 241 2.91 -12.76 8.37
N ASP A 242 2.56 -11.73 9.11
CA ASP A 242 2.02 -11.78 10.47
C ASP A 242 0.74 -10.92 10.53
N THR A 243 0.53 -10.13 11.58
CA THR A 243 -0.62 -9.22 11.68
C THR A 243 -0.55 -8.00 10.74
N SER A 244 0.43 -7.94 9.84
CA SER A 244 0.62 -6.84 8.87
C SER A 244 -0.60 -6.60 7.96
N SER A 245 -0.82 -5.35 7.57
CA SER A 245 -1.85 -4.94 6.59
C SER A 245 -1.58 -5.47 5.19
N VAL A 246 -0.34 -5.86 4.92
CA VAL A 246 0.11 -6.36 3.62
C VAL A 246 -0.71 -7.56 3.12
N ALA A 247 -1.27 -8.35 4.03
CA ALA A 247 -2.18 -9.45 3.69
C ALA A 247 -3.39 -8.97 2.87
N TYR A 248 -4.03 -7.86 3.27
CA TYR A 248 -5.18 -7.30 2.55
C TYR A 248 -4.81 -6.80 1.16
N GLU A 249 -3.60 -6.30 0.99
CA GLU A 249 -3.11 -5.83 -0.29
C GLU A 249 -2.80 -6.98 -1.27
N PHE A 250 -2.49 -8.17 -0.73
CA PHE A 250 -2.15 -9.36 -1.51
C PHE A 250 -3.37 -10.23 -1.84
N LEU A 251 -4.43 -10.20 -1.01
CA LEU A 251 -5.68 -10.94 -1.23
C LEU A 251 -6.24 -10.82 -2.67
N PRO A 252 -6.25 -9.65 -3.33
CA PRO A 252 -6.78 -9.52 -4.68
C PRO A 252 -6.03 -10.31 -5.76
N LEU A 253 -4.85 -10.87 -5.46
CA LEU A 253 -4.11 -11.74 -6.38
C LEU A 253 -4.58 -13.20 -6.38
N ASP A 254 -5.46 -13.57 -5.45
CA ASP A 254 -5.97 -14.94 -5.29
C ASP A 254 -4.84 -15.97 -5.18
N ARG A 255 -3.89 -15.67 -4.29
CA ARG A 255 -2.69 -16.49 -4.03
C ARG A 255 -2.58 -16.84 -2.55
N PRO A 256 -1.98 -17.99 -2.19
CA PRO A 256 -1.89 -18.40 -0.80
C PRO A 256 -1.18 -17.38 0.09
N ILE A 257 -1.70 -17.23 1.31
CA ILE A 257 -1.11 -16.43 2.38
C ILE A 257 -0.89 -17.36 3.58
N ILE A 258 0.33 -17.34 4.13
CA ILE A 258 0.68 -17.98 5.40
C ILE A 258 0.89 -16.86 6.41
N THR A 259 0.18 -16.91 7.53
CA THR A 259 0.36 -15.95 8.62
C THR A 259 0.97 -16.62 9.84
N TYR A 260 1.84 -15.93 10.56
CA TYR A 260 2.43 -16.44 11.80
C TYR A 260 1.83 -15.74 13.01
N LYS A 261 1.21 -16.52 13.91
CA LYS A 261 0.58 -16.04 15.15
C LYS A 261 -0.26 -14.77 14.94
N ALA A 262 -0.93 -14.66 13.80
CA ALA A 262 -1.76 -13.50 13.52
C ALA A 262 -2.92 -13.46 14.52
N ILE A 263 -3.12 -12.30 15.12
CA ILE A 263 -4.20 -12.03 16.09
C ILE A 263 -5.38 -11.29 15.46
N ALA A 264 -5.18 -10.79 14.23
CA ALA A 264 -6.19 -10.26 13.35
C ALA A 264 -6.09 -11.03 12.03
N ARG A 265 -7.19 -11.13 11.28
CA ARG A 265 -7.19 -11.67 9.90
C ARG A 265 -6.80 -13.15 9.81
N VAL A 266 -7.10 -13.92 10.87
CA VAL A 266 -6.77 -15.35 10.95
C VAL A 266 -7.44 -16.19 9.86
N ASP A 267 -8.50 -15.69 9.26
CA ASP A 267 -9.25 -16.31 8.17
C ASP A 267 -8.75 -15.91 6.77
N LYS A 268 -7.74 -15.04 6.68
CA LYS A 268 -7.19 -14.54 5.39
C LYS A 268 -6.01 -15.35 4.88
N GLY A 269 -5.59 -16.38 5.61
CA GLY A 269 -4.49 -17.26 5.26
C GLY A 269 -4.41 -18.46 6.20
N ILE A 270 -3.44 -19.35 5.96
CA ILE A 270 -3.12 -20.45 6.88
C ILE A 270 -2.33 -19.85 8.05
N ASN A 271 -2.96 -19.78 9.23
CA ASN A 271 -2.34 -19.20 10.40
C ASN A 271 -1.57 -20.27 11.21
N ILE A 272 -0.25 -20.29 11.06
CA ILE A 272 0.64 -21.17 11.81
C ILE A 272 0.97 -20.59 13.19
N LEU A 273 1.11 -21.45 14.19
CA LEU A 273 1.39 -21.06 15.58
C LEU A 273 2.80 -21.44 16.04
N ASP A 274 3.40 -22.48 15.45
CA ASP A 274 4.80 -22.84 15.60
C ASP A 274 5.58 -22.46 14.32
N ALA A 275 6.80 -21.96 14.49
CA ALA A 275 7.65 -21.61 13.35
C ALA A 275 7.97 -22.85 12.50
N LYS A 276 8.07 -24.02 13.13
CA LYS A 276 8.39 -25.30 12.47
C LYS A 276 7.32 -25.75 11.48
N ASP A 277 6.10 -25.23 11.60
CA ASP A 277 5.01 -25.57 10.68
C ASP A 277 5.16 -24.87 9.31
N LEU A 278 6.13 -23.96 9.16
CA LEU A 278 6.32 -23.18 7.94
C LEU A 278 6.53 -24.02 6.67
N LEU A 279 7.22 -25.16 6.75
CA LEU A 279 7.45 -26.04 5.60
C LEU A 279 6.23 -26.93 5.27
N GLY A 280 5.28 -27.08 6.20
CA GLY A 280 4.10 -27.93 6.02
C GLY A 280 2.81 -27.18 5.69
N ALA A 281 2.82 -25.85 5.81
CA ALA A 281 1.70 -24.95 5.51
C ALA A 281 1.65 -24.59 4.01
#